data_AF-A0A9J9BE61-F1
#
_entry.id   AF-A0A9J9BE61-F1
#
_cell.length_a   1.000
_cell.length_b   1.000
_cell.length_c   1.000
_cell.angle_alpha   90.00
_cell.angle_beta   90.00
_cell.angle_gamma   90.00
#
_symmetry.space_group_name_H-M   'P 1'
#
loop_
_entity.id
_entity.type
_entity.pdbx_description
1 polymer ?
#
loop_
_entity_poly.entity_id
_entity_poly.type
_entity_poly.pdbx_seq_one_letter_code
_entity_poly.pdbx_strand_id
1 'polypeptide(L)'
;MCIMLKRMVLGLVIMLLAGCDQIQQAPDVTPVVLGKNAGIAGGTMTVKGQWITEVNGDVMLDPQTSGLTVWNDKLISLSDRSADVSQRMQLHVISPETAQLAPDTMVFSLSDNLKDSCFAAYIQGNPDLEALVAVPDESGVFLTITEDASDHKGLSGKCAAQYGESGSVKYPFVLIRLEVQDDNSVTMTHARPLTFATSFNLGNFPNDGIEGLALSRDGQLYFGLEKDAAGQARIFTTRITAETWLQEGFIAVEDTQVKLPLFKHGNHPINALAIYEREGKEYLFAAARNDEQLWLVDPAGQLETLIIDLGFYAPVAQPDEKCPPWEPMDNGSIEGLAIIDETLWMVNDPWKKVYLNNISCDQNSAKFEKMAPLLFSLPIQDAWFTQGREAN
;
A
#
# COMPACT_ATOMS: atom_id res chain seq x y z
N MET A 1 -16.12 -60.67 57.41
CA MET A 1 -17.56 -60.36 57.58
C MET A 1 -17.91 -59.29 56.54
N CYS A 2 -18.17 -59.75 55.32
CA CYS A 2 -19.49 -59.80 54.66
C CYS A 2 -19.94 -58.45 54.05
N ILE A 3 -19.59 -58.29 52.77
CA ILE A 3 -20.42 -57.85 51.63
C ILE A 3 -21.11 -56.47 51.71
N MET A 4 -20.57 -55.54 50.91
CA MET A 4 -21.27 -54.48 50.19
C MET A 4 -20.31 -54.02 49.07
N LEU A 5 -20.70 -53.58 47.87
CA LEU A 5 -21.91 -53.69 47.06
C LEU A 5 -21.40 -53.35 45.64
N LYS A 6 -21.73 -54.17 44.64
CA LYS A 6 -21.48 -53.89 43.22
C LYS A 6 -22.09 -52.54 42.84
N ARG A 7 -21.30 -51.62 42.25
CA ARG A 7 -21.79 -50.64 41.28
C ARG A 7 -20.93 -50.69 40.03
N MET A 8 -21.54 -51.30 39.03
CA MET A 8 -21.11 -51.42 37.64
C MET A 8 -21.25 -50.04 37.01
N VAL A 9 -20.13 -49.40 36.66
CA VAL A 9 -20.14 -48.17 35.86
C VAL A 9 -20.36 -48.59 34.40
N LEU A 10 -21.58 -48.38 33.93
CA LEU A 10 -21.98 -48.56 32.54
C LEU A 10 -21.45 -47.35 31.76
N GLY A 11 -20.38 -47.55 30.99
CA GLY A 11 -19.92 -46.58 30.01
C GLY A 11 -20.93 -46.49 28.88
N LEU A 12 -21.62 -45.36 28.77
CA LEU A 12 -22.44 -45.01 27.62
C LEU A 12 -21.73 -43.92 26.83
N VAL A 13 -21.04 -44.33 25.77
CA VAL A 13 -20.60 -43.45 24.69
C VAL A 13 -21.79 -43.29 23.75
N ILE A 14 -22.39 -42.10 23.73
CA ILE A 14 -23.23 -41.66 22.61
C ILE A 14 -22.69 -40.30 22.19
N MET A 15 -22.06 -40.28 21.02
CA MET A 15 -21.78 -39.07 20.26
C MET A 15 -23.11 -38.40 19.91
N LEU A 16 -23.26 -37.13 20.27
CA LEU A 16 -24.15 -36.20 19.59
C LEU A 16 -23.38 -34.91 19.35
N LEU A 17 -22.98 -34.77 18.09
CA LEU A 17 -22.48 -33.54 17.48
C LEU A 17 -23.57 -32.47 17.60
N ALA A 18 -23.30 -31.48 18.44
CA ALA A 18 -23.99 -30.19 18.42
C ALA A 18 -22.92 -29.10 18.56
N GLY A 19 -22.02 -29.05 17.57
CA GLY A 19 -21.26 -27.84 17.29
C GLY A 19 -22.20 -26.91 16.54
N CYS A 20 -22.87 -26.02 17.27
CA CYS A 20 -23.26 -24.76 16.67
C CYS A 20 -21.95 -24.02 16.40
N ASP A 21 -21.50 -24.01 15.14
CA ASP A 21 -20.60 -22.98 14.65
C ASP A 21 -21.36 -21.66 14.83
N GLN A 22 -21.12 -21.01 15.97
CA GLN A 22 -21.36 -19.60 16.06
C GLN A 22 -20.35 -18.97 15.11
N ILE A 23 -20.87 -18.55 13.96
CA ILE A 23 -20.28 -17.54 13.10
C ILE A 23 -19.76 -16.45 14.05
N GLN A 24 -18.45 -16.39 14.20
CA GLN A 24 -17.78 -15.36 14.96
C GLN A 24 -17.97 -14.10 14.13
N GLN A 25 -19.07 -13.39 14.39
CA GLN A 25 -19.29 -12.03 13.91
C GLN A 25 -18.00 -11.27 14.21
N ALA A 26 -17.47 -10.60 13.18
CA ALA A 26 -16.33 -9.70 13.33
C ALA A 26 -16.58 -8.85 14.58
N PRO A 27 -15.61 -8.76 15.51
CA PRO A 27 -15.82 -7.97 16.71
C PRO A 27 -16.17 -6.54 16.28
N ASP A 28 -17.28 -6.04 16.82
CA ASP A 28 -17.73 -4.65 16.73
C ASP A 28 -16.52 -3.71 16.70
N VAL A 29 -16.35 -3.01 15.57
CA VAL A 29 -15.42 -1.88 15.44
C VAL A 29 -15.89 -0.86 16.47
N THR A 30 -15.26 -0.88 17.63
CA THR A 30 -15.59 0.06 18.70
C THR A 30 -15.13 1.44 18.22
N PRO A 31 -15.95 2.50 18.37
CA PRO A 31 -15.57 3.81 17.87
C PRO A 31 -14.21 4.23 18.42
N VAL A 32 -13.37 4.75 17.52
CA VAL A 32 -12.13 5.44 17.82
C VAL A 32 -12.39 6.36 19.02
N VAL A 33 -11.63 6.20 20.11
CA VAL A 33 -11.46 7.34 21.01
C VAL A 33 -10.55 8.27 20.24
N LEU A 34 -11.15 9.16 19.43
CA LEU A 34 -10.42 10.16 18.66
C LEU A 34 -9.54 10.91 19.66
N GLY A 35 -8.25 10.61 19.67
CA GLY A 35 -7.29 11.42 20.39
C GLY A 35 -7.22 12.73 19.65
N LYS A 36 -8.04 13.73 19.99
CA LYS A 36 -8.08 15.08 19.40
C LYS A 36 -8.16 15.20 17.85
N ASN A 37 -8.10 14.12 17.08
CA ASN A 37 -8.18 14.14 15.63
C ASN A 37 -9.59 14.54 15.21
N ALA A 38 -9.70 15.55 14.35
CA ALA A 38 -10.96 15.93 13.75
C ALA A 38 -11.27 14.97 12.58
N GLY A 39 -12.53 14.56 12.46
CA GLY A 39 -13.07 14.06 11.20
C GLY A 39 -13.78 15.19 10.46
N ILE A 40 -13.90 15.10 9.14
CA ILE A 40 -14.60 16.14 8.38
C ILE A 40 -16.10 16.15 8.75
N ALA A 41 -16.63 17.34 9.03
CA ALA A 41 -18.07 17.57 9.12
C ALA A 41 -18.75 17.31 7.75
N GLY A 42 -19.30 16.12 7.55
CA GLY A 42 -19.90 15.74 6.26
C GLY A 42 -20.18 14.24 6.07
N GLY A 43 -19.58 13.36 6.88
CA GLY A 43 -19.74 11.91 6.76
C GLY A 43 -18.82 11.31 5.68
N THR A 44 -19.11 10.08 5.27
CA THR A 44 -18.32 9.30 4.30
C THR A 44 -18.38 9.91 2.89
N MET A 45 -17.22 10.14 2.28
CA MET A 45 -17.12 10.62 0.90
C MET A 45 -17.29 9.46 -0.09
N THR A 46 -18.24 9.60 -1.00
CA THR A 46 -18.43 8.63 -2.09
C THR A 46 -17.35 8.79 -3.15
N VAL A 47 -16.62 7.71 -3.41
CA VAL A 47 -15.57 7.63 -4.42
C VAL A 47 -15.96 6.62 -5.49
N LYS A 48 -16.09 7.09 -6.73
CA LYS A 48 -16.53 6.28 -7.86
C LYS A 48 -15.34 5.85 -8.70
N GLY A 49 -15.23 4.55 -8.94
CA GLY A 49 -14.14 3.95 -9.69
C GLY A 49 -14.41 3.86 -11.19
N GLN A 50 -13.35 3.59 -11.93
CA GLN A 50 -13.36 3.17 -13.32
C GLN A 50 -12.53 1.90 -13.41
N TRP A 51 -13.04 0.85 -14.05
CA TRP A 51 -12.25 -0.34 -14.31
C TRP A 51 -11.03 0.03 -15.16
N ILE A 52 -9.85 -0.41 -14.74
CA ILE A 52 -8.67 -0.25 -15.59
C ILE A 52 -8.76 -1.26 -16.74
N THR A 53 -8.60 -0.78 -17.96
CA THR A 53 -8.81 -1.58 -19.17
C THR A 53 -7.59 -1.60 -20.08
N GLU A 54 -7.42 -2.72 -20.76
CA GLU A 54 -6.49 -2.89 -21.87
C GLU A 54 -7.00 -2.13 -23.12
N VAL A 55 -6.13 -1.96 -24.12
CA VAL A 55 -6.47 -1.31 -25.39
C VAL A 55 -7.60 -2.05 -26.15
N ASN A 56 -7.73 -3.35 -25.93
CA ASN A 56 -8.78 -4.18 -26.55
C ASN A 56 -10.15 -4.06 -25.81
N GLY A 57 -10.21 -3.31 -24.70
CA GLY A 57 -11.41 -3.12 -23.88
C GLY A 57 -11.64 -4.17 -22.79
N ASP A 58 -10.78 -5.20 -22.69
CA ASP A 58 -10.81 -6.11 -21.55
C ASP A 58 -10.33 -5.39 -20.29
N VAL A 59 -10.81 -5.82 -19.12
CA VAL A 59 -10.24 -5.35 -17.86
C VAL A 59 -8.83 -5.91 -17.66
N MET A 60 -7.96 -5.11 -17.04
CA MET A 60 -6.61 -5.53 -16.65
C MET A 60 -6.70 -6.77 -15.75
N LEU A 61 -5.89 -7.78 -16.05
CA LEU A 61 -5.89 -9.06 -15.34
C LEU A 61 -4.97 -8.99 -14.12
N ASP A 62 -5.50 -9.25 -12.93
CA ASP A 62 -4.76 -9.51 -11.68
C ASP A 62 -3.41 -8.79 -11.53
N PRO A 63 -3.38 -7.45 -11.51
CA PRO A 63 -2.13 -6.71 -11.45
C PRO A 63 -1.57 -6.57 -10.04
N GLN A 64 -2.38 -6.87 -9.00
CA GLN A 64 -2.04 -6.68 -7.58
C GLN A 64 -1.20 -5.41 -7.37
N THR A 65 -1.83 -4.25 -7.62
CA THR A 65 -1.10 -2.99 -7.76
C THR A 65 -0.46 -2.59 -6.45
N SER A 66 0.80 -2.20 -6.48
CA SER A 66 1.58 -1.88 -5.28
C SER A 66 2.03 -0.42 -5.21
N GLY A 67 1.67 0.40 -6.18
CA GLY A 67 2.07 1.80 -6.17
C GLY A 67 1.46 2.58 -7.32
N LEU A 68 1.41 3.91 -7.16
CA LEU A 68 0.88 4.84 -8.17
C LEU A 68 1.68 6.13 -8.12
N THR A 69 2.09 6.65 -9.27
CA THR A 69 2.72 7.96 -9.38
C THR A 69 2.35 8.66 -10.69
N VAL A 70 2.90 9.85 -10.92
CA VAL A 70 2.63 10.66 -12.11
C VAL A 70 3.87 10.77 -12.98
N TRP A 71 3.71 10.56 -14.28
CA TRP A 71 4.73 10.82 -15.29
C TRP A 71 4.08 11.24 -16.61
N ASN A 72 4.54 12.35 -17.19
CA ASN A 72 4.03 12.89 -18.47
C ASN A 72 2.49 13.02 -18.50
N ASP A 73 1.89 13.59 -17.45
CA ASP A 73 0.44 13.77 -17.30
C ASP A 73 -0.36 12.44 -17.34
N LYS A 74 0.32 11.32 -17.12
CA LYS A 74 -0.27 9.98 -16.97
C LYS A 74 0.01 9.43 -15.59
N LEU A 75 -0.79 8.45 -15.23
CA LEU A 75 -0.59 7.68 -14.02
C LEU A 75 0.29 6.48 -14.35
N ILE A 76 1.22 6.17 -13.47
CA ILE A 76 2.11 5.01 -13.59
C ILE A 76 1.87 4.12 -12.39
N SER A 77 1.53 2.86 -12.61
CA SER A 77 1.39 1.89 -11.52
C SER A 77 2.43 0.79 -11.61
N LEU A 78 2.71 0.20 -10.45
CA LEU A 78 3.56 -0.96 -10.28
C LEU A 78 2.71 -2.16 -9.86
N SER A 79 3.13 -3.35 -10.25
CA SER A 79 2.57 -4.63 -9.79
C SER A 79 3.52 -5.28 -8.79
N ASP A 80 2.96 -5.85 -7.73
CA ASP A 80 3.69 -6.61 -6.71
C ASP A 80 4.16 -7.99 -7.23
N ARG A 81 4.73 -8.82 -6.34
CA ARG A 81 5.14 -10.19 -6.71
C ARG A 81 3.98 -11.17 -6.86
N SER A 82 2.82 -10.85 -6.29
CA SER A 82 1.64 -11.69 -6.14
C SER A 82 0.69 -11.60 -7.34
N ALA A 83 0.85 -10.60 -8.21
CA ALA A 83 0.16 -10.38 -9.48
C ALA A 83 0.18 -11.60 -10.41
N ASP A 84 -0.62 -11.61 -11.48
CA ASP A 84 -0.43 -12.56 -12.57
C ASP A 84 0.98 -12.41 -13.17
N VAL A 85 1.60 -13.52 -13.58
CA VAL A 85 2.99 -13.52 -14.08
C VAL A 85 3.20 -12.61 -15.28
N SER A 86 2.15 -12.33 -16.06
CA SER A 86 2.20 -11.38 -17.19
C SER A 86 2.23 -9.92 -16.76
N GLN A 87 1.90 -9.62 -15.50
CA GLN A 87 1.81 -8.25 -14.96
C GLN A 87 3.05 -7.81 -14.18
N ARG A 88 3.87 -8.77 -13.73
CA ARG A 88 5.02 -8.51 -12.84
C ARG A 88 6.20 -7.89 -13.57
N MET A 89 7.08 -7.23 -12.82
CA MET A 89 8.36 -6.70 -13.30
C MET A 89 8.21 -5.74 -14.50
N GLN A 90 7.21 -4.88 -14.43
CA GLN A 90 7.00 -3.80 -15.39
C GLN A 90 6.22 -2.65 -14.73
N LEU A 91 6.25 -1.48 -15.36
CA LEU A 91 5.32 -0.40 -15.06
C LEU A 91 4.16 -0.40 -16.05
N HIS A 92 3.01 0.07 -15.58
CA HIS A 92 1.79 0.23 -16.34
C HIS A 92 1.45 1.70 -16.48
N VAL A 93 1.29 2.18 -17.71
CA VAL A 93 0.89 3.56 -17.97
C VAL A 93 -0.62 3.62 -18.12
N ILE A 94 -1.30 4.36 -17.24
CA ILE A 94 -2.75 4.50 -17.21
C ILE A 94 -3.14 5.92 -17.59
N SER A 95 -4.07 6.07 -18.53
CA SER A 95 -4.68 7.37 -18.80
C SER A 95 -5.66 7.73 -17.69
N PRO A 96 -5.47 8.84 -16.96
CA PRO A 96 -6.38 9.24 -15.90
C PRO A 96 -7.81 9.48 -16.42
N GLU A 97 -7.96 9.96 -17.65
CA GLU A 97 -9.27 10.32 -18.23
C GLU A 97 -10.14 9.12 -18.60
N THR A 98 -9.52 8.00 -18.97
CA THR A 98 -10.22 6.83 -19.54
C THR A 98 -10.01 5.54 -18.75
N ALA A 99 -9.10 5.55 -17.77
CA ALA A 99 -8.59 4.35 -17.09
C ALA A 99 -8.08 3.27 -18.07
N GLN A 100 -7.64 3.64 -19.26
CA GLN A 100 -7.08 2.71 -20.24
C GLN A 100 -5.55 2.65 -20.12
N LEU A 101 -5.01 1.44 -20.21
CA LEU A 101 -3.58 1.17 -20.29
C LEU A 101 -3.01 1.58 -21.64
N ALA A 102 -1.78 2.08 -21.63
CA ALA A 102 -0.99 2.21 -22.84
C ALA A 102 -0.67 0.82 -23.42
N PRO A 103 -0.55 0.68 -24.76
CA PRO A 103 -0.23 -0.60 -25.39
C PRO A 103 1.20 -1.07 -25.14
N ASP A 104 2.12 -0.14 -24.83
CA ASP A 104 3.53 -0.44 -24.63
C ASP A 104 3.77 -0.86 -23.17
N THR A 105 4.50 -1.97 -22.98
CA THR A 105 4.88 -2.44 -21.66
C THR A 105 6.24 -1.90 -21.26
N MET A 106 6.36 -1.43 -20.01
CA MET A 106 7.59 -0.84 -19.48
C MET A 106 8.35 -1.87 -18.66
N VAL A 107 8.89 -2.89 -19.33
CA VAL A 107 9.48 -4.09 -18.71
C VAL A 107 10.80 -3.78 -18.01
N PHE A 108 11.01 -4.42 -16.87
CA PHE A 108 12.19 -4.24 -16.03
C PHE A 108 13.39 -5.04 -16.51
N SER A 109 14.56 -4.41 -16.42
CA SER A 109 15.86 -5.04 -16.56
C SER A 109 16.81 -4.52 -15.48
N LEU A 110 17.85 -5.29 -15.17
CA LEU A 110 18.89 -4.85 -14.24
C LEU A 110 20.04 -4.21 -15.03
N SER A 111 20.56 -3.10 -14.52
CA SER A 111 21.85 -2.56 -14.97
C SER A 111 22.98 -3.56 -14.68
N ASP A 112 24.09 -3.45 -15.40
CA ASP A 112 25.25 -4.34 -15.20
C ASP A 112 25.83 -4.20 -13.78
N ASN A 113 25.89 -2.98 -13.24
CA ASN A 113 26.32 -2.76 -11.86
C ASN A 113 25.41 -3.48 -10.85
N LEU A 114 24.10 -3.47 -11.09
CA LEU A 114 23.15 -4.08 -10.17
C LEU A 114 23.19 -5.61 -10.21
N LYS A 115 23.50 -6.22 -11.37
CA LYS A 115 23.69 -7.67 -11.51
C LYS A 115 24.80 -8.23 -10.63
N ASP A 116 25.83 -7.43 -10.37
CA ASP A 116 26.97 -7.79 -9.51
C ASP A 116 26.77 -7.41 -8.02
N SER A 117 25.63 -6.81 -7.68
CA SER A 117 25.34 -6.34 -6.33
C SER A 117 24.90 -7.46 -5.36
N CYS A 118 24.90 -7.13 -4.07
CA CYS A 118 24.39 -8.03 -3.02
C CYS A 118 22.89 -8.33 -3.11
N PHE A 119 22.12 -7.52 -3.84
CA PHE A 119 20.66 -7.63 -3.92
C PHE A 119 20.19 -8.20 -5.27
N ALA A 120 21.09 -8.42 -6.23
CA ALA A 120 20.78 -8.91 -7.58
C ALA A 120 19.90 -10.16 -7.56
N ALA A 121 20.27 -11.15 -6.73
CA ALA A 121 19.58 -12.44 -6.67
C ALA A 121 18.14 -12.35 -6.18
N TYR A 122 17.84 -11.36 -5.34
CA TYR A 122 16.50 -11.07 -4.84
C TYR A 122 15.71 -10.28 -5.90
N ILE A 123 16.26 -9.16 -6.36
CA ILE A 123 15.61 -8.22 -7.28
C ILE A 123 15.31 -8.84 -8.66
N GLN A 124 16.15 -9.76 -9.16
CA GLN A 124 15.88 -10.44 -10.44
C GLN A 124 14.86 -11.59 -10.31
N GLY A 125 14.55 -12.01 -9.08
CA GLY A 125 13.97 -13.31 -8.77
C GLY A 125 12.47 -13.31 -8.49
N ASN A 126 11.74 -12.28 -8.95
CA ASN A 126 10.36 -11.94 -8.55
C ASN A 126 10.29 -11.28 -7.15
N PRO A 127 10.93 -10.10 -6.98
CA PRO A 127 10.88 -9.33 -5.72
C PRO A 127 9.45 -8.88 -5.42
N ASP A 128 9.16 -8.68 -4.14
CA ASP A 128 7.96 -7.93 -3.75
C ASP A 128 8.30 -6.45 -3.77
N LEU A 129 7.82 -5.77 -4.81
CA LEU A 129 8.08 -4.35 -4.99
C LEU A 129 6.83 -3.57 -4.62
N GLU A 130 7.01 -2.71 -3.64
CA GLU A 130 5.99 -1.82 -3.11
C GLU A 130 6.33 -0.37 -3.35
N ALA A 131 5.29 0.43 -3.31
CA ALA A 131 5.29 1.84 -3.57
C ALA A 131 5.87 2.22 -4.93
N LEU A 132 5.48 3.40 -5.40
CA LEU A 132 6.12 4.01 -6.55
C LEU A 132 6.05 5.52 -6.42
N VAL A 133 7.18 6.19 -6.59
CA VAL A 133 7.23 7.66 -6.59
C VAL A 133 8.17 8.17 -7.68
N ALA A 134 7.72 9.14 -8.47
CA ALA A 134 8.55 9.85 -9.42
C ALA A 134 9.58 10.72 -8.70
N VAL A 135 10.80 10.78 -9.25
CA VAL A 135 11.84 11.69 -8.77
C VAL A 135 11.59 13.08 -9.36
N PRO A 136 11.38 14.12 -8.52
CA PRO A 136 11.19 15.47 -9.01
C PRO A 136 12.38 15.93 -9.87
N ASP A 137 12.07 16.63 -10.97
CA ASP A 137 13.04 17.17 -11.92
C ASP A 137 13.92 16.15 -12.68
N GLU A 138 13.71 14.84 -12.47
CA GLU A 138 14.32 13.75 -13.23
C GLU A 138 13.25 12.96 -13.99
N SER A 139 12.88 13.42 -15.19
CA SER A 139 11.84 12.75 -15.99
C SER A 139 12.21 11.29 -16.31
N GLY A 140 11.26 10.38 -16.11
CA GLY A 140 11.45 8.95 -16.34
C GLY A 140 12.25 8.26 -15.24
N VAL A 141 12.48 8.92 -14.10
CA VAL A 141 13.15 8.31 -12.95
C VAL A 141 12.14 8.11 -11.83
N PHE A 142 12.12 6.89 -11.28
CA PHE A 142 11.23 6.51 -10.20
C PHE A 142 11.98 5.82 -9.07
N LEU A 143 11.41 5.85 -7.88
CA LEU A 143 11.83 5.04 -6.74
C LEU A 143 10.70 4.06 -6.38
N THR A 144 11.09 2.82 -6.09
CA THR A 144 10.24 1.79 -5.49
C THR A 144 11.03 1.15 -4.34
N ILE A 145 10.37 0.41 -3.47
CA ILE A 145 11.00 -0.27 -2.34
C ILE A 145 10.55 -1.73 -2.30
N THR A 146 11.28 -2.55 -1.56
CA THR A 146 10.88 -3.94 -1.34
C THR A 146 9.96 -4.03 -0.14
N GLU A 147 8.81 -4.71 -0.25
CA GLU A 147 7.79 -4.84 0.82
C GLU A 147 8.46 -5.28 2.11
N ASP A 148 9.13 -6.43 2.05
CA ASP A 148 9.57 -7.15 3.21
C ASP A 148 11.10 -7.24 3.32
N ALA A 149 11.51 -7.19 4.58
CA ALA A 149 12.81 -7.58 5.06
C ALA A 149 12.95 -9.12 5.07
N SER A 150 12.33 -9.88 4.16
CA SER A 150 12.22 -11.33 4.29
C SER A 150 13.08 -12.11 3.29
N ASP A 151 13.58 -13.25 3.78
CA ASP A 151 14.70 -13.95 3.20
C ASP A 151 14.28 -15.01 2.20
N HIS A 152 13.98 -14.64 0.95
CA HIS A 152 13.63 -15.66 -0.03
C HIS A 152 14.81 -16.56 -0.43
N LYS A 153 16.08 -16.14 -0.28
CA LYS A 153 17.28 -16.92 -0.70
C LYS A 153 18.57 -16.74 0.11
N GLY A 154 18.61 -15.85 1.08
CA GLY A 154 19.80 -15.46 1.84
C GLY A 154 20.56 -14.35 1.13
N LEU A 155 21.06 -13.37 1.88
CA LEU A 155 22.26 -12.66 1.46
C LEU A 155 23.42 -13.66 1.45
N SER A 156 24.30 -13.59 0.44
CA SER A 156 25.55 -14.36 0.47
C SER A 156 26.36 -14.06 1.74
N GLY A 157 27.26 -14.94 2.18
CA GLY A 157 28.05 -14.69 3.39
C GLY A 157 28.79 -13.35 3.40
N LYS A 158 29.33 -12.91 2.24
CA LYS A 158 29.94 -11.58 2.08
C LYS A 158 28.92 -10.46 2.26
N CYS A 159 27.74 -10.62 1.64
CA CYS A 159 26.68 -9.62 1.69
C CYS A 159 26.02 -9.54 3.07
N ALA A 160 25.85 -10.65 3.77
CA ALA A 160 25.36 -10.68 5.15
C ALA A 160 26.35 -9.99 6.11
N ALA A 161 27.66 -10.15 5.89
CA ALA A 161 28.66 -9.42 6.67
C ALA A 161 28.62 -7.90 6.43
N GLN A 162 28.17 -7.46 5.25
CA GLN A 162 28.10 -6.04 4.89
C GLN A 162 26.75 -5.40 5.22
N TYR A 163 25.66 -6.14 5.07
CA TYR A 163 24.28 -5.63 5.11
C TYR A 163 23.34 -6.40 6.05
N GLY A 164 23.88 -7.32 6.87
CA GLY A 164 23.08 -8.09 7.84
C GLY A 164 22.70 -7.32 9.11
N GLU A 165 23.30 -6.15 9.36
CA GLU A 165 22.98 -5.29 10.51
C GLU A 165 22.09 -4.11 10.10
N SER A 166 20.88 -4.38 9.63
CA SER A 166 19.87 -3.37 9.24
C SER A 166 19.17 -2.65 10.42
N GLY A 167 19.65 -2.90 11.63
CA GLY A 167 19.16 -2.28 12.86
C GLY A 167 17.85 -2.87 13.37
N SER A 168 16.72 -2.20 13.12
CA SER A 168 15.43 -2.60 13.69
C SER A 168 14.74 -3.78 13.00
N VAL A 169 15.30 -4.26 11.88
CA VAL A 169 14.81 -5.38 11.07
C VAL A 169 15.97 -6.34 10.78
N LYS A 170 15.67 -7.61 10.50
CA LYS A 170 16.67 -8.68 10.28
C LYS A 170 17.31 -8.60 8.89
N TYR A 171 16.53 -8.23 7.87
CA TYR A 171 17.06 -7.91 6.56
C TYR A 171 16.64 -6.48 6.21
N PRO A 172 17.41 -5.75 5.42
CA PRO A 172 17.01 -4.39 5.05
C PRO A 172 15.89 -4.40 4.02
N PHE A 173 14.96 -3.46 4.16
CA PHE A 173 14.19 -2.97 3.01
C PHE A 173 15.17 -2.31 2.02
N VAL A 174 14.95 -2.50 0.73
CA VAL A 174 15.87 -2.03 -0.31
C VAL A 174 15.16 -1.02 -1.20
N LEU A 175 15.64 0.22 -1.18
CA LEU A 175 15.19 1.27 -2.09
C LEU A 175 15.82 1.05 -3.47
N ILE A 176 15.01 1.03 -4.51
CA ILE A 176 15.43 0.73 -5.89
C ILE A 176 15.16 1.95 -6.76
N ARG A 177 16.16 2.39 -7.51
CA ARG A 177 16.04 3.46 -8.52
C ARG A 177 15.76 2.86 -9.89
N LEU A 178 14.65 3.27 -10.49
CA LEU A 178 14.20 2.89 -11.82
C LEU A 178 14.45 4.04 -12.80
N GLU A 179 14.85 3.72 -14.02
CA GLU A 179 15.06 4.70 -15.09
C GLU A 179 14.50 4.19 -16.41
N VAL A 180 13.56 4.95 -16.98
CA VAL A 180 12.98 4.68 -18.30
C VAL A 180 14.03 4.95 -19.37
N GLN A 181 14.16 4.01 -20.30
CA GLN A 181 15.08 4.07 -21.42
C GLN A 181 14.38 4.60 -22.68
N ASP A 182 15.16 4.95 -23.72
CA ASP A 182 14.64 5.47 -24.99
C ASP A 182 13.66 4.52 -25.70
N ASP A 183 13.73 3.21 -25.42
CA ASP A 183 12.86 2.18 -25.98
C ASP A 183 11.65 1.83 -25.08
N ASN A 184 11.37 2.68 -24.07
CA ASN A 184 10.35 2.51 -23.02
C ASN A 184 10.59 1.33 -22.05
N SER A 185 11.67 0.57 -22.18
CA SER A 185 12.08 -0.36 -21.13
C SER A 185 12.51 0.40 -19.87
N VAL A 186 12.53 -0.27 -18.73
CA VAL A 186 12.94 0.33 -17.46
C VAL A 186 14.14 -0.41 -16.92
N THR A 187 15.17 0.34 -16.57
CA THR A 187 16.38 -0.20 -15.97
C THR A 187 16.37 0.07 -14.47
N MET A 188 16.54 -0.98 -13.67
CA MET A 188 16.89 -0.87 -12.26
C MET A 188 18.38 -0.51 -12.17
N THR A 189 18.63 0.76 -11.88
CA THR A 189 19.98 1.35 -11.92
C THR A 189 20.72 1.16 -10.61
N HIS A 190 20.01 1.26 -9.48
CA HIS A 190 20.61 1.20 -8.14
C HIS A 190 19.68 0.46 -7.17
N ALA A 191 20.29 -0.17 -6.16
CA ALA A 191 19.60 -0.74 -5.01
C ALA A 191 20.36 -0.36 -3.74
N ARG A 192 19.68 0.25 -2.79
CA ARG A 192 20.27 0.77 -1.56
C ARG A 192 19.48 0.30 -0.34
N PRO A 193 20.10 -0.45 0.59
CA PRO A 193 19.40 -0.92 1.78
C PRO A 193 19.17 0.23 2.75
N LEU A 194 18.03 0.19 3.45
CA LEU A 194 17.71 1.11 4.53
C LEU A 194 18.21 0.58 5.88
N THR A 195 18.61 1.48 6.78
CA THR A 195 18.88 1.13 8.19
C THR A 195 17.99 1.94 9.12
N PHE A 196 17.35 1.24 10.05
CA PHE A 196 16.45 1.82 11.05
C PHE A 196 17.11 1.69 12.43
N ALA A 197 17.08 2.75 13.23
CA ALA A 197 17.60 2.68 14.59
C ALA A 197 16.89 1.56 15.37
N THR A 198 17.64 0.73 16.12
CA THR A 198 17.07 -0.39 16.91
C THR A 198 15.97 0.07 17.87
N SER A 199 16.04 1.31 18.34
CA SER A 199 15.02 1.92 19.21
C SER A 199 13.66 2.09 18.55
N PHE A 200 13.56 2.05 17.21
CA PHE A 200 12.28 2.15 16.50
C PHE A 200 11.43 0.88 16.64
N ASN A 201 12.04 -0.26 16.94
CA ASN A 201 11.37 -1.53 17.25
C ASN A 201 10.29 -1.93 16.21
N LEU A 202 10.66 -1.92 14.93
CA LEU A 202 9.78 -2.26 13.81
C LEU A 202 9.31 -3.72 13.84
N GLY A 203 10.16 -4.66 14.28
CA GLY A 203 9.85 -6.08 14.20
C GLY A 203 10.13 -6.67 12.80
N ASN A 204 9.78 -7.93 12.59
CA ASN A 204 9.96 -8.61 11.30
C ASN A 204 8.64 -9.29 10.94
N PHE A 205 7.86 -8.64 10.09
CA PHE A 205 6.56 -9.10 9.64
C PHE A 205 6.63 -9.31 8.13
N PRO A 206 6.75 -10.56 7.65
CA PRO A 206 6.59 -10.84 6.23
C PRO A 206 5.21 -10.37 5.80
N ASN A 207 5.15 -9.62 4.69
CA ASN A 207 3.96 -9.03 4.13
C ASN A 207 3.28 -7.95 4.98
N ASP A 208 4.05 -7.27 5.82
CA ASP A 208 3.57 -6.07 6.51
C ASP A 208 4.72 -5.08 6.73
N GLY A 209 5.16 -4.45 5.63
CA GLY A 209 6.38 -3.67 5.57
C GLY A 209 6.19 -2.22 5.15
N ILE A 210 7.12 -1.71 4.33
CA ILE A 210 7.00 -0.36 3.76
C ILE A 210 6.20 -0.46 2.48
N GLU A 211 5.04 0.20 2.46
CA GLU A 211 4.09 0.21 1.33
C GLU A 211 3.96 1.59 0.68
N GLY A 212 4.18 2.64 1.48
CA GLY A 212 4.01 4.02 1.02
C GLY A 212 5.34 4.72 0.76
N LEU A 213 5.46 5.39 -0.40
CA LEU A 213 6.53 6.34 -0.68
C LEU A 213 5.97 7.68 -1.15
N ALA A 214 6.53 8.78 -0.63
CA ALA A 214 6.27 10.12 -1.15
C ALA A 214 7.58 10.93 -1.14
N LEU A 215 7.86 11.68 -2.21
CA LEU A 215 9.11 12.41 -2.39
C LEU A 215 8.80 13.88 -2.66
N SER A 216 9.24 14.76 -1.78
CA SER A 216 9.17 16.20 -1.97
C SER A 216 10.15 16.68 -3.03
N ARG A 217 9.90 17.88 -3.56
CA ARG A 217 10.80 18.54 -4.54
C ARG A 217 12.20 18.83 -3.99
N ASP A 218 12.36 18.98 -2.68
CA ASP A 218 13.64 19.28 -2.04
C ASP A 218 14.45 18.03 -1.63
N GLY A 219 13.94 16.85 -2.00
CA GLY A 219 14.59 15.55 -1.83
C GLY A 219 14.23 14.82 -0.53
N GLN A 220 13.24 15.29 0.23
CA GLN A 220 12.75 14.57 1.41
C GLN A 220 11.87 13.39 0.98
N LEU A 221 12.34 12.17 1.24
CA LEU A 221 11.63 10.93 0.96
C LEU A 221 10.96 10.43 2.24
N TYR A 222 9.65 10.17 2.17
CA TYR A 222 8.85 9.60 3.24
C TYR A 222 8.53 8.14 2.98
N PHE A 223 8.48 7.35 4.05
CA PHE A 223 8.19 5.92 4.03
C PHE A 223 7.01 5.62 4.95
N GLY A 224 5.92 5.09 4.41
CA GLY A 224 4.76 4.61 5.17
C GLY A 224 4.94 3.15 5.51
N LEU A 225 4.99 2.84 6.82
CA LEU A 225 5.06 1.49 7.36
C LEU A 225 3.67 1.03 7.79
N GLU A 226 3.27 -0.19 7.38
CA GLU A 226 1.99 -0.78 7.80
C GLU A 226 1.90 -0.95 9.31
N LYS A 227 2.91 -1.55 9.93
CA LYS A 227 2.97 -1.72 11.39
C LYS A 227 4.37 -1.90 11.94
N ASP A 228 4.59 -1.36 13.12
CA ASP A 228 5.73 -1.69 13.97
C ASP A 228 5.44 -2.87 14.92
N ALA A 229 6.38 -3.23 15.79
CA ALA A 229 6.21 -4.35 16.72
C ALA A 229 5.15 -4.08 17.81
N ALA A 230 4.68 -2.85 17.96
CA ALA A 230 3.54 -2.49 18.79
C ALA A 230 2.22 -2.48 18.01
N GLY A 231 2.23 -2.83 16.72
CA GLY A 231 1.06 -2.86 15.86
C GLY A 231 0.60 -1.49 15.39
N GLN A 232 1.47 -0.47 15.43
CA GLN A 232 1.12 0.89 15.00
C GLN A 232 1.75 1.21 13.64
N ALA A 233 0.97 1.84 12.75
CA ALA A 233 1.52 2.41 11.53
C ALA A 233 2.48 3.57 11.85
N ARG A 234 3.46 3.81 10.98
CA ARG A 234 4.52 4.81 11.18
C ARG A 234 4.88 5.48 9.87
N ILE A 235 5.37 6.73 9.95
CA ILE A 235 5.99 7.41 8.81
C ILE A 235 7.45 7.73 9.17
N PHE A 236 8.37 7.22 8.37
CA PHE A 236 9.80 7.52 8.46
C PHE A 236 10.21 8.46 7.32
N THR A 237 11.42 8.99 7.40
CA THR A 237 11.94 9.86 6.37
C THR A 237 13.46 9.81 6.22
N THR A 238 13.95 10.20 5.06
CA THR A 238 15.37 10.44 4.79
C THR A 238 15.51 11.47 3.68
N ARG A 239 16.71 12.00 3.48
CA ARG A 239 17.00 12.89 2.37
C ARG A 239 17.70 12.15 1.24
N ILE A 240 17.15 12.23 0.04
CA ILE A 240 17.73 11.69 -1.19
C ILE A 240 18.23 12.85 -2.06
N THR A 241 19.48 12.74 -2.50
CA THR A 241 20.08 13.65 -3.48
C THR A 241 20.78 12.84 -4.57
N ALA A 242 21.29 13.50 -5.61
CA ALA A 242 22.11 12.83 -6.63
C ALA A 242 23.33 12.10 -6.00
N GLU A 243 23.94 12.68 -4.96
CA GLU A 243 25.06 12.08 -4.23
C GLU A 243 24.67 10.81 -3.48
N THR A 244 23.39 10.63 -3.12
CA THR A 244 22.93 9.39 -2.51
C THR A 244 23.33 8.22 -3.39
N TRP A 245 23.11 8.28 -4.71
CA TRP A 245 23.37 7.17 -5.63
C TRP A 245 24.86 6.90 -5.90
N LEU A 246 25.75 7.83 -5.52
CA LEU A 246 27.20 7.66 -5.65
C LEU A 246 27.84 6.90 -4.46
N GLN A 247 27.06 6.68 -3.39
CA GLN A 247 27.54 6.05 -2.17
C GLN A 247 27.19 4.56 -2.11
N GLU A 248 28.06 3.81 -1.44
CA GLU A 248 27.75 2.45 -1.00
C GLU A 248 27.27 2.47 0.45
N GLY A 249 26.58 1.39 0.88
CA GLY A 249 26.14 1.23 2.26
C GLY A 249 24.67 1.54 2.48
N PHE A 250 24.28 1.64 3.74
CA PHE A 250 22.89 1.91 4.12
C PHE A 250 22.49 3.37 3.88
N ILE A 251 21.21 3.59 3.61
CA ILE A 251 20.56 4.88 3.79
C ILE A 251 19.95 4.88 5.19
N ALA A 252 20.40 5.82 6.03
CA ALA A 252 19.83 5.99 7.37
C ALA A 252 18.46 6.67 7.26
N VAL A 253 17.51 6.14 8.01
CA VAL A 253 16.15 6.70 8.10
C VAL A 253 15.88 7.25 9.49
N GLU A 254 15.06 8.29 9.53
CA GLU A 254 14.68 9.02 10.72
C GLU A 254 13.17 8.86 10.95
N ASP A 255 12.76 8.90 12.21
CA ASP A 255 11.34 8.93 12.55
C ASP A 255 10.83 10.36 12.43
N THR A 256 9.77 10.58 11.66
CA THR A 256 9.18 11.90 11.43
C THR A 256 8.50 12.48 12.67
N GLN A 257 8.14 11.64 13.66
CA GLN A 257 7.35 12.04 14.84
C GLN A 257 6.00 12.70 14.48
N VAL A 258 5.45 12.44 13.29
CA VAL A 258 4.12 12.93 12.91
C VAL A 258 3.02 12.35 13.80
N LYS A 259 1.92 13.08 13.91
CA LYS A 259 0.81 12.72 14.79
C LYS A 259 -0.22 11.87 14.05
N LEU A 260 -0.01 10.56 13.99
CA LEU A 260 -0.96 9.61 13.39
C LEU A 260 -2.09 9.25 14.37
N PRO A 261 -3.25 8.80 13.85
CA PRO A 261 -4.29 8.18 14.67
C PRO A 261 -3.75 6.97 15.44
N LEU A 262 -4.16 6.84 16.71
CA LEU A 262 -3.77 5.72 17.57
C LEU A 262 -4.96 4.82 17.84
N PHE A 263 -4.76 3.51 17.66
CA PHE A 263 -5.80 2.51 17.82
C PHE A 263 -5.43 1.55 18.96
N LYS A 264 -6.43 1.17 19.76
CA LYS A 264 -6.25 0.22 20.87
C LYS A 264 -6.15 -1.23 20.39
N HIS A 265 -6.87 -1.54 19.31
CA HIS A 265 -7.03 -2.85 18.71
C HIS A 265 -7.23 -2.66 17.21
N GLY A 266 -6.97 -3.70 16.41
CA GLY A 266 -7.09 -3.66 14.95
C GLY A 266 -5.76 -3.42 14.26
N ASN A 267 -5.75 -3.63 12.94
CA ASN A 267 -4.61 -3.35 12.07
C ASN A 267 -4.99 -2.20 11.15
N HIS A 268 -4.28 -1.09 11.28
CA HIS A 268 -4.58 0.19 10.61
C HIS A 268 -3.37 0.62 9.77
N PRO A 269 -3.01 -0.15 8.74
CA PRO A 269 -1.79 0.05 7.97
C PRO A 269 -1.84 1.32 7.13
N ILE A 270 -0.67 1.92 6.89
CA ILE A 270 -0.48 2.90 5.83
C ILE A 270 0.05 2.16 4.60
N ASN A 271 -0.75 2.15 3.55
CA ASN A 271 -0.50 1.40 2.32
C ASN A 271 0.01 2.27 1.16
N ALA A 272 -0.26 3.57 1.21
CA ALA A 272 0.24 4.48 0.20
C ALA A 272 0.45 5.86 0.78
N LEU A 273 1.40 6.59 0.19
CA LEU A 273 1.65 7.99 0.49
C LEU A 273 1.61 8.82 -0.80
N ALA A 274 1.13 10.06 -0.71
CA ALA A 274 1.34 11.08 -1.73
C ALA A 274 1.60 12.43 -1.06
N ILE A 275 2.51 13.21 -1.63
CA ILE A 275 2.80 14.57 -1.14
C ILE A 275 1.96 15.59 -1.90
N TYR A 276 1.39 16.54 -1.17
CA TYR A 276 0.64 17.66 -1.70
C TYR A 276 1.19 18.96 -1.14
N GLU A 277 1.55 19.89 -2.03
CA GLU A 277 2.01 21.23 -1.63
C GLU A 277 0.89 22.24 -1.84
N ARG A 278 0.60 23.03 -0.80
CA ARG A 278 -0.40 24.10 -0.84
C ARG A 278 0.05 25.30 -0.02
N GLU A 279 -0.02 26.49 -0.61
CA GLU A 279 0.35 27.75 0.04
C GLU A 279 1.76 27.72 0.66
N GLY A 280 2.70 27.00 0.03
CA GLY A 280 4.07 26.82 0.52
C GLY A 280 4.19 25.90 1.74
N LYS A 281 3.18 25.06 1.99
CA LYS A 281 3.21 24.00 3.01
C LYS A 281 2.99 22.64 2.37
N GLU A 282 3.70 21.65 2.88
CA GLU A 282 3.54 20.26 2.46
C GLU A 282 2.56 19.54 3.38
N TYR A 283 1.85 18.59 2.78
CA TYR A 283 0.96 17.66 3.45
C TYR A 283 1.19 16.27 2.87
N LEU A 284 1.04 15.26 3.70
CA LEU A 284 1.05 13.86 3.27
C LEU A 284 -0.36 13.32 3.29
N PHE A 285 -0.83 12.86 2.14
CA PHE A 285 -1.96 11.95 2.08
C PHE A 285 -1.47 10.55 2.35
N ALA A 286 -2.11 9.84 3.27
CA ALA A 286 -1.84 8.44 3.59
C ALA A 286 -3.11 7.60 3.43
N ALA A 287 -3.02 6.51 2.68
CA ALA A 287 -4.13 5.56 2.54
C ALA A 287 -4.11 4.59 3.74
N ALA A 288 -5.13 4.68 4.59
CA ALA A 288 -5.36 3.71 5.65
C ALA A 288 -6.29 2.61 5.12
N ARG A 289 -5.69 1.63 4.43
CA ARG A 289 -6.39 0.66 3.57
C ARG A 289 -7.54 -0.05 4.27
N ASN A 290 -7.27 -0.60 5.45
CA ASN A 290 -8.24 -1.44 6.17
C ASN A 290 -9.38 -0.63 6.81
N ASP A 291 -9.23 0.69 6.88
CA ASP A 291 -10.20 1.59 7.48
C ASP A 291 -11.08 2.28 6.42
N GLU A 292 -10.79 2.09 5.13
CA GLU A 292 -11.34 2.89 4.03
C GLU A 292 -11.20 4.39 4.27
N GLN A 293 -10.04 4.79 4.79
CA GLN A 293 -9.76 6.16 5.17
C GLN A 293 -8.59 6.75 4.40
N LEU A 294 -8.69 8.05 4.18
CA LEU A 294 -7.57 8.90 3.78
C LEU A 294 -7.18 9.77 4.97
N TRP A 295 -5.90 9.74 5.33
CA TRP A 295 -5.35 10.55 6.40
C TRP A 295 -4.56 11.70 5.79
N LEU A 296 -4.89 12.93 6.18
CA LEU A 296 -4.13 14.11 5.83
C LEU A 296 -3.22 14.47 7.00
N VAL A 297 -1.94 14.18 6.83
CA VAL A 297 -0.90 14.29 7.84
C VAL A 297 -0.07 15.55 7.60
N ASP A 298 0.19 16.30 8.66
CA ASP A 298 1.16 17.40 8.65
C ASP A 298 2.57 16.84 8.88
N PRO A 299 3.47 16.83 7.86
CA PRO A 299 4.81 16.30 8.00
C PRO A 299 5.68 17.08 8.98
N ALA A 300 5.30 18.32 9.34
CA ALA A 300 5.99 19.09 10.39
C ALA A 300 5.60 18.65 11.81
N GLY A 301 4.62 17.75 11.96
CA GLY A 301 4.16 17.22 13.24
C GLY A 301 3.48 18.26 14.15
N GLN A 302 3.05 19.40 13.61
CA GLN A 302 2.44 20.47 14.39
C GLN A 302 0.94 20.23 14.56
N LEU A 303 0.28 19.80 13.49
CA LEU A 303 -1.15 19.53 13.46
C LEU A 303 -1.45 18.05 13.75
N GLU A 304 -2.63 17.81 14.34
CA GLU A 304 -3.22 16.48 14.41
C GLU A 304 -3.63 16.01 13.01
N THR A 305 -3.53 14.71 12.74
CA THR A 305 -3.99 14.14 11.45
C THR A 305 -5.50 14.33 11.29
N LEU A 306 -5.91 14.82 10.12
CA LEU A 306 -7.30 14.85 9.70
C LEU A 306 -7.67 13.50 9.08
N ILE A 307 -8.80 12.94 9.51
CA ILE A 307 -9.32 11.66 9.01
C ILE A 307 -10.48 11.91 8.05
N ILE A 308 -10.43 11.27 6.88
CA ILE A 308 -11.41 11.39 5.81
C ILE A 308 -11.94 9.99 5.49
N ASP A 309 -13.19 9.71 5.88
CA ASP A 309 -13.84 8.43 5.58
C ASP A 309 -14.24 8.38 4.10
N LEU A 310 -13.92 7.27 3.43
CA LEU A 310 -14.23 7.02 2.02
C LEU A 310 -15.21 5.85 1.89
N GLY A 311 -16.02 5.87 0.84
CA GLY A 311 -16.85 4.74 0.45
C GLY A 311 -16.71 4.51 -1.05
N PHE A 312 -16.20 3.34 -1.43
CA PHE A 312 -15.81 3.03 -2.80
C PHE A 312 -16.93 2.34 -3.58
N TYR A 313 -17.03 2.65 -4.88
CA TYR A 313 -18.07 2.11 -5.75
C TYR A 313 -17.53 1.73 -7.12
N ALA A 314 -17.90 0.53 -7.59
CA ALA A 314 -17.61 0.04 -8.93
C ALA A 314 -18.75 0.38 -9.91
N PRO A 315 -18.45 0.72 -11.17
CA PRO A 315 -19.48 1.00 -12.17
C PRO A 315 -20.16 -0.29 -12.66
N VAL A 316 -21.49 -0.23 -12.85
CA VAL A 316 -22.31 -1.29 -13.45
C VAL A 316 -22.66 -0.92 -14.89
N ALA A 317 -22.35 -1.80 -15.84
CA ALA A 317 -22.51 -1.51 -17.27
C ALA A 317 -23.96 -1.44 -17.74
N GLN A 318 -24.84 -2.31 -17.22
CA GLN A 318 -26.26 -2.35 -17.58
C GLN A 318 -27.12 -2.25 -16.30
N PRO A 319 -27.26 -1.05 -15.72
CA PRO A 319 -27.96 -0.90 -14.45
C PRO A 319 -29.44 -1.28 -14.54
N ASP A 320 -29.95 -1.88 -13.46
CA ASP A 320 -31.35 -2.23 -13.26
C ASP A 320 -31.78 -1.96 -11.80
N GLU A 321 -32.98 -2.41 -11.42
CA GLU A 321 -33.50 -2.20 -10.06
C GLU A 321 -32.71 -2.95 -8.97
N LYS A 322 -32.05 -4.05 -9.31
CA LYS A 322 -31.24 -4.85 -8.37
C LYS A 322 -29.79 -4.38 -8.35
N CYS A 323 -29.28 -3.96 -9.50
CA CYS A 323 -27.94 -3.49 -9.72
C CYS A 323 -27.94 -2.03 -10.17
N PRO A 324 -27.93 -1.07 -9.22
CA PRO A 324 -27.87 0.34 -9.57
C PRO A 324 -26.59 0.68 -10.35
N PRO A 325 -26.48 1.87 -10.95
CA PRO A 325 -25.31 2.26 -11.75
C PRO A 325 -23.95 2.17 -11.04
N TRP A 326 -23.97 2.12 -9.70
CA TRP A 326 -22.80 2.08 -8.84
C TRP A 326 -23.00 0.99 -7.79
N GLU A 327 -22.16 -0.03 -7.83
CA GLU A 327 -22.12 -1.12 -6.87
C GLU A 327 -21.20 -0.72 -5.70
N PRO A 328 -21.69 -0.69 -4.45
CA PRO A 328 -20.83 -0.43 -3.30
C PRO A 328 -19.81 -1.55 -3.14
N MET A 329 -18.57 -1.18 -2.84
CA MET A 329 -17.51 -2.12 -2.52
C MET A 329 -17.49 -2.37 -1.00
N ASP A 330 -17.32 -3.62 -0.61
CA ASP A 330 -17.06 -4.06 0.77
C ASP A 330 -15.66 -3.64 1.23
N ASN A 331 -14.70 -3.61 0.30
CA ASN A 331 -13.35 -3.16 0.56
C ASN A 331 -12.73 -2.53 -0.69
N GLY A 332 -12.38 -1.24 -0.58
CA GLY A 332 -11.68 -0.49 -1.61
C GLY A 332 -10.20 -0.87 -1.80
N SER A 333 -9.50 -1.37 -0.77
CA SER A 333 -8.11 -1.87 -0.81
C SER A 333 -7.10 -0.95 -1.53
N ILE A 334 -7.09 0.35 -1.21
CA ILE A 334 -6.19 1.32 -1.86
C ILE A 334 -4.71 1.05 -1.49
N GLU A 335 -3.86 0.93 -2.53
CA GLU A 335 -2.40 0.69 -2.44
C GLU A 335 -1.57 1.74 -3.21
N GLY A 336 -2.21 2.64 -3.94
CA GLY A 336 -1.48 3.69 -4.65
C GLY A 336 -2.20 5.02 -4.59
N LEU A 337 -1.44 6.09 -4.34
CA LEU A 337 -1.91 7.46 -4.33
C LEU A 337 -1.05 8.31 -5.27
N ALA A 338 -1.70 9.15 -6.07
CA ALA A 338 -1.03 10.13 -6.93
C ALA A 338 -1.84 11.42 -6.99
N ILE A 339 -1.18 12.54 -7.31
CA ILE A 339 -1.86 13.84 -7.43
C ILE A 339 -1.57 14.44 -8.80
N ILE A 340 -2.62 14.78 -9.53
CA ILE A 340 -2.55 15.57 -10.75
C ILE A 340 -3.39 16.82 -10.50
N ASP A 341 -2.74 17.99 -10.51
CA ASP A 341 -3.33 19.27 -10.13
C ASP A 341 -4.03 19.19 -8.75
N GLU A 342 -5.34 19.49 -8.70
CA GLU A 342 -6.17 19.46 -7.49
C GLU A 342 -6.99 18.16 -7.36
N THR A 343 -6.53 17.08 -8.01
CA THR A 343 -7.20 15.77 -8.00
C THR A 343 -6.29 14.73 -7.38
N LEU A 344 -6.79 14.08 -6.33
CA LEU A 344 -6.19 12.88 -5.78
C LEU A 344 -6.69 11.67 -6.57
N TRP A 345 -5.75 10.91 -7.11
CA TRP A 345 -5.96 9.65 -7.79
C TRP A 345 -5.57 8.50 -6.88
N MET A 346 -6.35 7.42 -6.93
CA MET A 346 -6.13 6.24 -6.11
C MET A 346 -6.30 4.99 -6.95
N VAL A 347 -5.47 3.99 -6.74
CA VAL A 347 -5.63 2.66 -7.35
C VAL A 347 -5.69 1.62 -6.24
N ASN A 348 -6.55 0.62 -6.41
CA ASN A 348 -6.63 -0.48 -5.46
C ASN A 348 -5.79 -1.67 -5.87
N ASP A 349 -5.22 -2.33 -4.88
CA ASP A 349 -4.86 -3.74 -4.97
C ASP A 349 -6.12 -4.59 -4.79
N PRO A 350 -6.46 -5.44 -5.78
CA PRO A 350 -7.47 -6.48 -5.65
C PRO A 350 -7.08 -7.56 -4.62
N TRP A 351 -7.09 -7.23 -3.32
CA TRP A 351 -6.62 -8.11 -2.25
C TRP A 351 -7.37 -9.45 -2.23
N LYS A 352 -6.71 -10.50 -2.73
CA LYS A 352 -7.31 -11.82 -3.03
C LYS A 352 -8.10 -12.45 -1.89
N LYS A 353 -7.77 -12.10 -0.64
CA LYS A 353 -8.44 -12.62 0.56
C LYS A 353 -9.88 -12.13 0.69
N VAL A 354 -10.17 -10.90 0.26
CA VAL A 354 -11.46 -10.25 0.51
C VAL A 354 -12.08 -9.61 -0.73
N TYR A 355 -11.33 -9.46 -1.83
CA TYR A 355 -11.81 -8.71 -3.00
C TYR A 355 -13.09 -9.26 -3.62
N LEU A 356 -13.32 -10.58 -3.54
CA LEU A 356 -14.55 -11.20 -4.03
C LEU A 356 -15.79 -10.86 -3.19
N ASN A 357 -15.62 -10.34 -1.97
CA ASN A 357 -16.74 -9.83 -1.16
C ASN A 357 -17.39 -8.58 -1.79
N ASN A 358 -16.68 -7.91 -2.70
CA ASN A 358 -17.22 -6.77 -3.45
C ASN A 358 -18.34 -7.15 -4.42
N ILE A 359 -18.53 -8.45 -4.73
CA ILE A 359 -19.57 -8.91 -5.65
C ILE A 359 -20.95 -8.86 -4.97
N SER A 360 -21.70 -7.81 -5.26
CA SER A 360 -23.13 -7.66 -5.01
C SER A 360 -23.96 -7.73 -6.29
N CYS A 361 -23.34 -7.48 -7.44
CA CYS A 361 -23.92 -7.46 -8.76
C CYS A 361 -23.28 -8.49 -9.68
N ASP A 362 -24.08 -9.47 -10.11
CA ASP A 362 -23.65 -10.56 -11.00
C ASP A 362 -22.97 -10.07 -12.29
N GLN A 363 -23.31 -8.87 -12.76
CA GLN A 363 -22.71 -8.25 -13.95
C GLN A 363 -21.23 -7.90 -13.79
N ASN A 364 -20.76 -7.69 -12.56
CA ASN A 364 -19.37 -7.38 -12.26
C ASN A 364 -18.57 -8.59 -11.75
N SER A 365 -19.22 -9.74 -11.48
CA SER A 365 -18.54 -10.94 -10.97
C SER A 365 -17.32 -11.33 -11.79
N ALA A 366 -17.43 -11.36 -13.11
CA ALA A 366 -16.32 -11.74 -13.99
C ALA A 366 -15.12 -10.78 -13.93
N LYS A 367 -15.32 -9.51 -13.54
CA LYS A 367 -14.23 -8.54 -13.38
C LYS A 367 -13.56 -8.71 -12.01
N PHE A 368 -14.34 -8.89 -10.95
CA PHE A 368 -13.82 -9.18 -9.62
C PHE A 368 -13.08 -10.53 -9.57
N GLU A 369 -13.60 -11.56 -10.24
CA GLU A 369 -12.94 -12.87 -10.35
C GLU A 369 -11.61 -12.82 -11.12
N LYS A 370 -11.46 -11.85 -12.03
CA LYS A 370 -10.19 -11.55 -12.71
C LYS A 370 -9.22 -10.73 -11.86
N MET A 371 -9.60 -10.37 -10.63
CA MET A 371 -8.85 -9.43 -9.79
C MET A 371 -8.54 -8.15 -10.57
N ALA A 372 -9.51 -7.64 -11.33
CA ALA A 372 -9.32 -6.40 -12.06
C ALA A 372 -9.28 -5.21 -11.09
N PRO A 373 -8.35 -4.26 -11.25
CA PRO A 373 -8.30 -3.07 -10.42
C PRO A 373 -9.26 -2.00 -10.95
N LEU A 374 -9.53 -1.02 -10.10
CA LEU A 374 -10.22 0.21 -10.41
C LEU A 374 -9.29 1.40 -10.14
N LEU A 375 -9.38 2.37 -11.03
CA LEU A 375 -8.87 3.71 -10.81
C LEU A 375 -9.96 4.57 -10.20
N PHE A 376 -9.66 5.23 -9.10
CA PHE A 376 -10.53 6.15 -8.39
C PHE A 376 -9.94 7.55 -8.41
N SER A 377 -10.80 8.55 -8.24
CA SER A 377 -10.36 9.94 -8.11
C SER A 377 -11.31 10.73 -7.22
N LEU A 378 -10.78 11.73 -6.53
CA LEU A 378 -11.56 12.72 -5.80
C LEU A 378 -10.91 14.11 -5.89
N PRO A 379 -11.71 15.19 -5.91
CA PRO A 379 -11.16 16.53 -5.83
C PRO A 379 -10.64 16.80 -4.41
N ILE A 380 -9.44 17.38 -4.33
CA ILE A 380 -8.88 17.88 -3.07
C ILE A 380 -9.71 19.09 -2.64
N GLN A 381 -10.16 19.12 -1.39
CA GLN A 381 -11.05 20.17 -0.90
C GLN A 381 -10.33 21.16 0.02
N ASP A 382 -10.59 22.46 -0.17
CA ASP A 382 -10.09 23.54 0.68
C ASP A 382 -10.40 23.35 2.16
N ALA A 383 -11.55 22.76 2.48
CA ALA A 383 -12.00 22.53 3.85
C ALA A 383 -11.02 21.64 4.64
N TRP A 384 -10.20 20.82 3.98
CA TRP A 384 -9.28 19.89 4.64
C TRP A 384 -8.07 20.60 5.28
N PHE A 385 -7.74 21.80 4.80
CA PHE A 385 -6.55 22.55 5.24
C PHE A 385 -6.86 23.72 6.18
N THR A 386 -8.14 23.89 6.50
CA THR A 386 -8.66 25.02 7.29
C THR A 386 -9.22 24.59 8.66
N GLN A 387 -9.62 23.33 8.82
CA GLN A 387 -10.04 22.78 10.12
C GLN A 387 -8.87 22.82 11.12
N GLY A 388 -9.08 23.49 12.26
CA GLY A 388 -8.06 23.71 13.29
C GLY A 388 -7.45 25.12 13.35
N ARG A 389 -7.72 26.00 12.37
CA ARG A 389 -7.27 27.41 12.43
C ARG A 389 -8.16 28.32 13.30
N GLU A 390 -9.34 27.87 13.74
CA GLU A 390 -10.26 28.66 14.58
C GLU A 390 -10.17 28.38 16.10
N ALA A 391 -9.17 27.63 16.55
CA ALA A 391 -9.01 27.29 17.97
C ALA A 391 -7.80 27.95 18.66
N ASN A 392 -7.33 29.10 18.17
CA ASN A 392 -6.30 29.91 18.85
C ASN A 392 -6.78 31.35 19.09
#